data_AF-A0A0L0VHA4-F1
#
_entry.id   AF-A0A0L0VHA4-F1
#
_cell.length_a   1.000
_cell.length_b   1.000
_cell.length_c   1.000
_cell.angle_alpha   90.00
_cell.angle_beta   90.00
_cell.angle_gamma   90.00
#
_symmetry.space_group_name_H-M   'P 1'
#
loop_
_entity.id
_entity.type
_entity.pdbx_description
1 polymer ?
#
loop_
_entity_poly.entity_id
_entity_poly.type
_entity_poly.pdbx_seq_one_letter_code
_entity_poly.pdbx_strand_id
1 'polypeptide(L)'
;MRSIVILLWSSSQLVNSLGLGEPPDGKAYLGAWTDGSAPYYDTPSAFNSRIGQNTFAFQLAQTIPITPYNYTSGSGGAINITEITKTNTPASIYLTVYPQSLERVTDQDLTILATQISSYFISMPERKVFLRFAPEMQGQWMKYGAQPSLFILTWKKMYSIVKNLAPQTIIVWAPNGAMGYPFGIKLKDVISKADQDLLDTNKNGELDSNDDAYGAYYPGDGYVDWNGISWYWKGNEYPYKVNQILPTGYSAGAMTGKSPPGSIGSSNSVEPQNFTNFYDTYCQNKPCMFTEMGAAYHNNDNGTTTINQLSLQQAWWRDCLTSISFMNNFPKIKMFMVFEHQKFEDQNDLRDYRITVDGNVRNSWLDDFKAVQDRFIWADNITLQSDGSSPAKKKASKGTSNRLERPLLFLIPLPTIVVNEIKNQPTNHTKNMTTFYAGLSNNASSNLCFLNSVIQALASTQEYTKYLQEIHSERPKGEGSKPSIIEELLPIIEELNTPRNRNIVLRPTKLIEALLANHASSSKLFNSNQQDAHELLMIILEAIDLEFE
;
A
#
# COMPACT_ATOMS: atom_id res chain seq x y z
N MET A 1 23.34 2.12 -71.47
CA MET A 1 22.49 1.42 -70.48
C MET A 1 22.95 1.85 -69.10
N ARG A 2 22.12 2.61 -68.36
CA ARG A 2 22.43 3.09 -67.02
C ARG A 2 21.90 2.07 -66.01
N SER A 3 22.78 1.55 -65.17
CA SER A 3 22.44 0.63 -64.08
C SER A 3 21.69 1.40 -62.98
N ILE A 4 20.48 0.94 -62.67
CA ILE A 4 19.66 1.45 -61.57
C ILE A 4 20.10 0.74 -60.29
N VAL A 5 20.62 1.51 -59.34
CA VAL A 5 20.87 1.06 -57.96
C VAL A 5 19.55 1.19 -57.21
N ILE A 6 18.97 0.05 -56.80
CA ILE A 6 17.80 0.02 -55.93
C ILE A 6 18.30 0.14 -54.49
N LEU A 7 18.14 1.33 -53.90
CA LEU A 7 18.30 1.53 -52.46
C LEU A 7 17.07 0.93 -51.75
N LEU A 8 17.24 -0.21 -51.10
CA LEU A 8 16.29 -0.73 -50.12
C LEU A 8 16.39 0.13 -48.86
N TRP A 9 15.43 1.03 -48.67
CA TRP A 9 15.17 1.67 -47.39
C TRP A 9 14.59 0.63 -46.44
N SER A 10 15.41 0.13 -45.51
CA SER A 10 14.91 -0.55 -44.32
C SER A 10 14.28 0.50 -43.40
N SER A 11 12.96 0.59 -43.39
CA SER A 11 12.20 1.26 -42.34
C SER A 11 12.36 0.47 -41.05
N SER A 12 13.43 0.75 -40.30
CA SER A 12 13.51 0.37 -38.89
C SER A 12 12.41 1.13 -38.16
N GLN A 13 11.27 0.47 -37.91
CA GLN A 13 10.32 0.95 -36.92
C GLN A 13 11.09 1.11 -35.61
N LEU A 14 11.22 2.35 -35.13
CA LEU A 14 11.64 2.62 -33.76
C LEU A 14 10.61 1.93 -32.85
N VAL A 15 10.95 0.75 -32.35
CA VAL A 15 10.22 0.14 -31.25
C VAL A 15 10.54 1.02 -30.04
N ASN A 16 9.64 1.94 -29.71
CA ASN A 16 9.73 2.68 -28.46
C ASN A 16 9.72 1.63 -27.34
N SER A 17 10.83 1.49 -26.63
CA SER A 17 10.90 0.63 -25.45
C SER A 17 9.87 1.13 -24.44
N LEU A 18 9.07 0.22 -23.88
CA LEU A 18 8.14 0.51 -22.81
C LEU A 18 8.87 1.19 -21.64
N GLY A 19 8.21 2.16 -20.99
CA GLY A 19 8.70 2.78 -19.78
C GLY A 19 8.88 1.77 -18.64
N LEU A 20 9.65 2.13 -17.62
CA LEU A 20 9.90 1.26 -16.47
C LEU A 20 8.56 0.84 -15.82
N GLY A 21 8.28 -0.45 -15.81
CA GLY A 21 7.04 -1.00 -15.27
C GLY A 21 5.80 -0.88 -16.16
N GLU A 22 5.89 -0.20 -17.31
CA GLU A 22 4.78 0.00 -18.26
C GLU A 22 4.30 -1.35 -18.84
N PRO A 23 2.99 -1.66 -18.77
CA PRO A 23 2.45 -2.84 -19.43
C PRO A 23 2.40 -2.63 -20.95
N PRO A 24 2.34 -3.71 -21.75
CA PRO A 24 2.19 -3.61 -23.20
C PRO A 24 1.02 -2.73 -23.64
N ASP A 25 1.08 -2.23 -24.87
CA ASP A 25 -0.02 -1.45 -25.43
C ASP A 25 -1.35 -2.22 -25.43
N GLY A 26 -2.43 -1.49 -25.12
CA GLY A 26 -3.74 -2.09 -24.89
C GLY A 26 -3.89 -2.79 -23.54
N LYS A 27 -2.87 -2.84 -22.68
CA LYS A 27 -2.97 -3.42 -21.33
C LYS A 27 -2.91 -2.35 -20.24
N ALA A 28 -3.52 -2.66 -19.11
CA ALA A 28 -3.50 -1.85 -17.89
C ALA A 28 -3.42 -2.76 -16.65
N TYR A 29 -3.15 -2.16 -15.51
CA TYR A 29 -3.18 -2.81 -14.20
C TYR A 29 -4.39 -2.35 -13.40
N LEU A 30 -4.95 -3.25 -12.59
CA LEU A 30 -5.84 -2.90 -11.49
C LEU A 30 -5.01 -2.84 -10.20
N GLY A 31 -5.08 -1.72 -9.50
CA GLY A 31 -4.56 -1.57 -8.15
C GLY A 31 -5.67 -1.24 -7.17
N ALA A 32 -5.45 -1.49 -5.88
CA ALA A 32 -6.37 -1.08 -4.82
C ALA A 32 -5.65 -0.47 -3.63
N TRP A 33 -6.25 0.57 -3.03
CA TRP A 33 -5.92 1.00 -1.67
C TRP A 33 -6.99 0.48 -0.71
N THR A 34 -6.74 -0.63 -0.04
CA THR A 34 -7.64 -1.19 0.98
C THR A 34 -7.51 -0.45 2.31
N ASP A 35 -8.63 -0.27 3.00
CA ASP A 35 -8.64 0.33 4.34
C ASP A 35 -8.30 -0.70 5.43
N GLY A 36 -7.01 -0.80 5.75
CA GLY A 36 -6.51 -1.64 6.83
C GLY A 36 -6.68 -1.04 8.23
N SER A 37 -7.25 0.16 8.35
CA SER A 37 -7.44 0.82 9.64
C SER A 37 -8.69 0.32 10.36
N ALA A 38 -8.76 0.58 11.67
CA ALA A 38 -9.97 0.35 12.44
C ALA A 38 -11.10 1.26 11.92
N PRO A 39 -12.36 0.78 11.85
CA PRO A 39 -12.83 -0.53 12.29
C PRO A 39 -12.83 -1.63 11.22
N TYR A 40 -12.39 -1.35 10.00
CA TYR A 40 -12.58 -2.25 8.86
C TYR A 40 -11.54 -3.37 8.80
N TYR A 41 -10.27 -3.06 9.08
CA TYR A 41 -9.16 -4.01 9.03
C TYR A 41 -9.11 -4.82 7.73
N ASP A 42 -9.43 -4.17 6.60
CA ASP A 42 -9.44 -4.83 5.30
C ASP A 42 -8.01 -5.17 4.85
N THR A 43 -7.88 -6.19 4.00
CA THR A 43 -6.57 -6.69 3.58
C THR A 43 -6.52 -6.93 2.07
N PRO A 44 -5.32 -6.86 1.46
CA PRO A 44 -5.09 -7.30 0.10
C PRO A 44 -5.63 -8.70 -0.23
N SER A 45 -5.49 -9.64 0.72
CA SER A 45 -5.97 -11.02 0.54
C SER A 45 -7.50 -11.10 0.55
N ALA A 46 -8.16 -10.33 1.43
CA ALA A 46 -9.61 -10.24 1.45
C ALA A 46 -10.15 -9.56 0.19
N PHE A 47 -9.51 -8.49 -0.29
CA PHE A 47 -9.84 -7.85 -1.56
C PHE A 47 -9.76 -8.84 -2.73
N ASN A 48 -8.63 -9.55 -2.89
CA ASN A 48 -8.47 -10.57 -3.94
C ASN A 48 -9.54 -11.66 -3.84
N SER A 49 -9.86 -12.12 -2.62
CA SER A 49 -10.90 -13.13 -2.40
C SER A 49 -12.28 -12.66 -2.83
N ARG A 50 -12.62 -11.38 -2.58
CA ARG A 50 -13.89 -10.77 -3.00
C ARG A 50 -14.00 -10.72 -4.53
N ILE A 51 -12.93 -10.33 -5.22
CA ILE A 51 -12.98 -10.11 -6.68
C ILE A 51 -12.66 -11.38 -7.49
N GLY A 52 -12.13 -12.43 -6.85
CA GLY A 52 -11.76 -13.68 -7.50
C GLY A 52 -10.54 -13.56 -8.42
N GLN A 53 -9.68 -12.56 -8.21
CA GLN A 53 -8.51 -12.24 -9.03
C GLN A 53 -7.34 -11.77 -8.16
N ASN A 54 -6.12 -11.94 -8.68
CA ASN A 54 -4.90 -11.50 -8.02
C ASN A 54 -4.54 -10.08 -8.46
N THR A 55 -5.01 -9.08 -7.71
CA THR A 55 -4.79 -7.65 -8.01
C THR A 55 -3.32 -7.30 -8.18
N PHE A 56 -3.00 -6.48 -9.19
CA PHE A 56 -1.62 -6.25 -9.59
C PHE A 56 -0.82 -5.44 -8.57
N ALA A 57 -1.43 -4.43 -7.93
CA ALA A 57 -0.74 -3.56 -6.98
C ALA A 57 -1.63 -3.22 -5.79
N PHE A 58 -1.02 -3.05 -4.62
CA PHE A 58 -1.70 -2.54 -3.43
C PHE A 58 -1.01 -1.28 -2.91
N GLN A 59 -1.82 -0.25 -2.66
CA GLN A 59 -1.35 1.01 -2.11
C GLN A 59 -1.22 0.96 -0.59
N LEU A 60 -0.11 1.52 -0.11
CA LEU A 60 0.19 1.75 1.29
C LEU A 60 0.72 3.17 1.46
N ALA A 61 0.65 3.71 2.68
CA ALA A 61 1.07 5.09 2.95
C ALA A 61 1.95 5.20 4.19
N GLN A 62 2.98 6.06 4.12
CA GLN A 62 3.78 6.46 5.28
C GLN A 62 4.11 7.96 5.23
N THR A 63 4.62 8.50 6.33
CA THR A 63 5.12 9.88 6.39
C THR A 63 6.63 9.95 6.13
N ILE A 64 7.12 11.15 5.77
CA ILE A 64 8.55 11.49 5.76
C ILE A 64 8.82 12.87 6.40
N PRO A 65 9.79 13.03 7.32
CA PRO A 65 10.47 11.97 8.07
C PRO A 65 9.49 10.96 8.67
N ILE A 66 9.94 9.73 8.89
CA ILE A 66 9.08 8.68 9.43
C ILE A 66 8.62 9.08 10.84
N THR A 67 7.31 9.07 11.08
CA THR A 67 6.76 9.20 12.43
C THR A 67 7.11 7.94 13.22
N PRO A 68 7.56 8.02 14.48
CA PRO A 68 7.77 6.83 15.30
C PRO A 68 6.53 5.92 15.32
N TYR A 69 6.74 4.60 15.31
CA TYR A 69 5.64 3.66 15.36
C TYR A 69 4.94 3.74 16.72
N ASN A 70 3.62 3.90 16.70
CA ASN A 70 2.76 3.88 17.88
C ASN A 70 2.17 2.48 18.04
N TYR A 71 2.63 1.76 19.06
CA TYR A 71 2.21 0.38 19.34
C TYR A 71 0.75 0.25 19.79
N THR A 72 0.14 1.33 20.30
CA THR A 72 -1.26 1.34 20.72
C THR A 72 -2.18 1.49 19.52
N SER A 73 -1.86 2.41 18.60
CA SER A 73 -2.70 2.69 17.42
C SER A 73 -2.30 1.87 16.18
N GLY A 74 -1.12 1.25 16.19
CA GLY A 74 -0.53 0.57 15.03
C GLY A 74 -0.11 1.53 13.90
N SER A 75 0.06 2.82 14.21
CA SER A 75 0.31 3.87 13.20
C SER A 75 1.75 4.37 13.22
N GLY A 76 2.23 4.92 12.11
CA GLY A 76 3.62 5.39 11.97
C GLY A 76 4.56 4.27 11.52
N GLY A 77 5.87 4.50 11.65
CA GLY A 77 6.92 3.59 11.20
C GLY A 77 7.15 3.59 9.68
N ALA A 78 8.21 2.88 9.27
CA ALA A 78 8.40 2.49 7.88
C ALA A 78 7.28 1.53 7.49
N ILE A 79 6.79 1.61 6.25
CA ILE A 79 5.68 0.78 5.82
C ILE A 79 6.03 -0.71 5.91
N ASN A 80 5.08 -1.48 6.43
CA ASN A 80 5.17 -2.94 6.48
C ASN A 80 4.32 -3.53 5.33
N ILE A 81 4.96 -4.35 4.50
CA ILE A 81 4.34 -4.97 3.32
C ILE A 81 3.80 -6.38 3.58
N THR A 82 3.78 -6.84 4.84
CA THR A 82 3.35 -8.20 5.23
C THR A 82 1.97 -8.56 4.67
N GLU A 83 1.01 -7.63 4.69
CA GLU A 83 -0.33 -7.89 4.16
C GLU A 83 -0.35 -8.09 2.64
N ILE A 84 0.56 -7.45 1.90
CA ILE A 84 0.76 -7.73 0.47
C ILE A 84 1.43 -9.09 0.30
N THR A 85 2.45 -9.41 1.11
CA THR A 85 3.13 -10.72 1.07
C THR A 85 2.18 -11.89 1.34
N LYS A 86 1.22 -11.71 2.27
CA LYS A 86 0.19 -12.72 2.59
C LYS A 86 -0.71 -13.09 1.41
N THR A 87 -0.78 -12.26 0.37
CA THR A 87 -1.48 -12.64 -0.88
C THR A 87 -0.83 -13.84 -1.56
N ASN A 88 0.44 -14.15 -1.26
CA ASN A 88 1.22 -15.20 -1.91
C ASN A 88 1.29 -15.03 -3.45
N THR A 89 1.38 -13.78 -3.90
CA THR A 89 1.53 -13.38 -5.30
C THR A 89 2.68 -12.37 -5.43
N PRO A 90 3.22 -12.11 -6.64
CA PRO A 90 4.21 -11.05 -6.85
C PRO A 90 3.58 -9.64 -6.98
N ALA A 91 2.41 -9.41 -6.37
CA ALA A 91 1.73 -8.10 -6.39
C ALA A 91 2.69 -6.94 -6.05
N SER A 92 2.61 -5.88 -6.83
CA SER A 92 3.46 -4.69 -6.71
C SER A 92 3.11 -3.90 -5.45
N ILE A 93 4.13 -3.25 -4.89
CA ILE A 93 4.00 -2.33 -3.77
C ILE A 93 3.79 -0.93 -4.35
N TYR A 94 2.67 -0.28 -4.03
CA TYR A 94 2.44 1.11 -4.38
C TYR A 94 2.60 1.99 -3.11
N LEU A 95 3.80 2.49 -2.89
CA LEU A 95 4.17 3.24 -1.70
C LEU A 95 3.90 4.74 -1.90
N THR A 96 2.90 5.26 -1.20
CA THR A 96 2.64 6.70 -1.11
C THR A 96 3.36 7.29 0.10
N VAL A 97 4.14 8.35 -0.10
CA VAL A 97 4.93 8.99 0.95
C VAL A 97 4.51 10.44 1.12
N TYR A 98 4.02 10.79 2.31
CA TYR A 98 3.57 12.14 2.64
C TYR A 98 4.61 12.89 3.47
N PRO A 99 5.25 13.96 2.92
CA PRO A 99 6.05 14.86 3.73
C PRO A 99 5.24 15.48 4.87
N GLN A 100 5.76 15.40 6.10
CA GLN A 100 5.17 16.11 7.23
C GLN A 100 5.30 17.64 7.07
N SER A 101 6.39 18.08 6.45
CA SER A 101 6.58 19.34 5.72
C SER A 101 7.82 19.15 4.84
N LEU A 102 7.99 19.93 3.77
CA LEU A 102 9.14 19.74 2.88
C LEU A 102 10.46 20.19 3.52
N GLU A 103 10.45 21.21 4.38
CA GLU A 103 11.65 21.72 5.05
C GLU A 103 12.25 20.71 6.03
N ARG A 104 11.42 19.79 6.56
CA ARG A 104 11.86 18.74 7.49
C ARG A 104 12.46 17.53 6.80
N VAL A 105 12.30 17.39 5.48
CA VAL A 105 12.83 16.24 4.74
C VAL A 105 14.30 16.45 4.47
N THR A 106 15.14 15.66 5.15
CA THR A 106 16.58 15.68 4.95
C THR A 106 17.03 14.64 3.92
N ASP A 107 18.25 14.79 3.40
CA ASP A 107 18.87 13.79 2.53
C ASP A 107 19.01 12.43 3.25
N GLN A 108 19.15 12.42 4.59
CA GLN A 108 19.16 11.21 5.41
C GLN A 108 17.80 10.51 5.42
N ASP A 109 16.69 11.26 5.54
CA ASP A 109 15.34 10.69 5.48
C ASP A 109 15.06 10.06 4.11
N LEU A 110 15.50 10.73 3.03
CA LEU A 110 15.41 10.21 1.66
C LEU A 110 16.28 8.96 1.48
N THR A 111 17.44 8.90 2.11
CA THR A 111 18.33 7.73 2.11
C THR A 111 17.69 6.55 2.86
N ILE A 112 17.02 6.81 3.99
CA ILE A 112 16.26 5.79 4.73
C ILE A 112 15.12 5.24 3.87
N LEU A 113 14.34 6.12 3.21
CA LEU A 113 13.28 5.71 2.28
C LEU A 113 13.85 4.86 1.14
N ALA A 114 14.94 5.28 0.51
CA ALA A 114 15.55 4.55 -0.59
C ALA A 114 16.10 3.18 -0.16
N THR A 115 16.69 3.10 1.04
CA THR A 115 17.17 1.85 1.63
C THR A 115 16.03 0.90 1.96
N GLN A 116 14.92 1.43 2.50
CA GLN A 116 13.69 0.68 2.73
C GLN A 116 13.16 0.08 1.42
N ILE A 117 13.05 0.87 0.36
CA ILE A 117 12.60 0.38 -0.96
C ILE A 117 13.57 -0.68 -1.52
N SER A 118 14.88 -0.44 -1.41
CA SER A 118 15.91 -1.39 -1.84
C SER A 118 15.76 -2.75 -1.13
N SER A 119 15.43 -2.75 0.16
CA SER A 119 15.17 -3.98 0.92
C SER A 119 14.01 -4.82 0.38
N TYR A 120 12.98 -4.18 -0.22
CA TYR A 120 11.88 -4.89 -0.85
C TYR A 120 12.33 -5.63 -2.11
N PHE A 121 13.19 -5.00 -2.93
CA PHE A 121 13.76 -5.65 -4.11
C PHE A 121 14.71 -6.80 -3.74
N ILE A 122 15.46 -6.67 -2.64
CA ILE A 122 16.36 -7.74 -2.17
C ILE A 122 15.55 -8.94 -1.66
N SER A 123 14.49 -8.69 -0.88
CA SER A 123 13.69 -9.76 -0.27
C SER A 123 12.71 -10.41 -1.25
N MET A 124 12.20 -9.66 -2.23
CA MET A 124 11.20 -10.10 -3.21
C MET A 124 11.50 -9.50 -4.60
N PRO A 125 12.52 -10.01 -5.32
CA PRO A 125 12.98 -9.46 -6.59
C PRO A 125 11.93 -9.39 -7.70
N GLU A 126 10.89 -10.22 -7.62
CA GLU A 126 9.80 -10.29 -8.58
C GLU A 126 8.76 -9.15 -8.43
N ARG A 127 8.75 -8.45 -7.29
CA ARG A 127 7.81 -7.34 -7.05
C ARG A 127 8.32 -6.05 -7.65
N LYS A 128 7.41 -5.28 -8.25
CA LYS A 128 7.66 -3.88 -8.60
C LYS A 128 7.34 -2.98 -7.42
N VAL A 129 8.06 -1.86 -7.30
CA VAL A 129 7.75 -0.80 -6.34
C VAL A 129 7.46 0.50 -7.08
N PHE A 130 6.24 1.01 -6.90
CA PHE A 130 5.83 2.35 -7.33
C PHE A 130 5.96 3.29 -6.13
N LEU A 131 6.71 4.38 -6.28
CA LEU A 131 6.87 5.42 -5.26
C LEU A 131 6.09 6.66 -5.67
N ARG A 132 4.98 6.94 -4.98
CA ARG A 132 4.20 8.18 -5.12
C ARG A 132 4.60 9.14 -4.01
N PHE A 133 5.57 10.01 -4.28
CA PHE A 133 6.11 10.94 -3.29
C PHE A 133 5.34 12.28 -3.31
N ALA A 134 5.00 12.81 -2.13
CA ALA A 134 4.40 14.13 -1.96
C ALA A 134 3.22 14.42 -2.92
N PRO A 135 2.19 13.56 -2.96
CA PRO A 135 1.11 13.69 -3.93
C PRO A 135 0.20 14.89 -3.65
N GLU A 136 -0.59 15.29 -4.66
CA GLU A 136 -1.58 16.37 -4.56
C GLU A 136 -1.01 17.70 -4.03
N MET A 137 0.25 17.95 -4.37
CA MET A 137 1.08 19.07 -3.93
C MET A 137 0.53 20.46 -4.27
N GLN A 138 -0.43 20.55 -5.19
CA GLN A 138 -1.06 21.81 -5.56
C GLN A 138 -2.30 22.15 -4.72
N GLY A 139 -2.74 21.25 -3.83
CA GLY A 139 -3.91 21.45 -2.97
C GLY A 139 -3.59 22.12 -1.62
N GLN A 140 -4.58 22.77 -1.02
CA GLN A 140 -4.46 23.43 0.30
C GLN A 140 -4.53 22.46 1.50
N TRP A 141 -4.95 21.21 1.28
CA TRP A 141 -5.05 20.18 2.32
C TRP A 141 -3.72 19.48 2.60
N MET A 142 -2.72 19.68 1.74
CA MET A 142 -1.36 19.19 1.97
C MET A 142 -0.52 20.26 2.65
N LYS A 143 0.25 19.88 3.67
CA LYS A 143 1.17 20.82 4.37
C LYS A 143 2.26 21.42 3.48
N TYR A 144 2.50 20.79 2.34
CA TYR A 144 3.43 21.21 1.30
C TYR A 144 2.75 21.88 0.10
N GLY A 145 1.46 22.22 0.23
CA GLY A 145 0.72 23.03 -0.72
C GLY A 145 1.33 24.42 -0.90
N ALA A 146 1.09 25.04 -2.06
CA ALA A 146 1.54 26.38 -2.42
C ALA A 146 3.08 26.64 -2.36
N GLN A 147 3.90 25.58 -2.35
CA GLN A 147 5.37 25.67 -2.25
C GLN A 147 6.10 25.01 -3.45
N PRO A 148 5.83 25.41 -4.71
CA PRO A 148 6.42 24.77 -5.89
C PRO A 148 7.95 24.76 -5.90
N SER A 149 8.62 25.84 -5.49
CA SER A 149 10.10 25.93 -5.51
C SER A 149 10.73 24.86 -4.63
N LEU A 150 10.26 24.75 -3.38
CA LEU A 150 10.77 23.77 -2.42
C LEU A 150 10.34 22.35 -2.82
N PHE A 151 9.13 22.18 -3.36
CA PHE A 151 8.67 20.90 -3.89
C PHE A 151 9.60 20.36 -4.97
N ILE A 152 9.92 21.16 -6.00
CA ILE A 152 10.80 20.76 -7.10
C ILE A 152 12.21 20.44 -6.61
N LEU A 153 12.75 21.24 -5.68
CA LEU A 153 14.07 21.01 -5.10
C LEU A 153 14.11 19.66 -4.36
N THR A 154 13.14 19.41 -3.47
CA THR A 154 13.05 18.17 -2.70
C THR A 154 12.77 16.96 -3.60
N TRP A 155 11.93 17.11 -4.62
CA TRP A 155 11.66 16.06 -5.61
C TRP A 155 12.93 15.61 -6.32
N LYS A 156 13.73 16.54 -6.83
CA LYS A 156 14.96 16.19 -7.57
C LYS A 156 15.98 15.49 -6.68
N LYS A 157 16.08 15.89 -5.40
CA LYS A 157 16.88 15.18 -4.40
C LYS A 157 16.38 13.76 -4.16
N MET A 158 15.08 13.60 -3.89
CA MET A 158 14.43 12.31 -3.70
C MET A 158 14.68 11.39 -4.89
N TYR A 159 14.42 11.88 -6.11
CA TYR A 159 14.64 11.12 -7.34
C TYR A 159 16.08 10.63 -7.45
N SER A 160 17.05 11.51 -7.22
CA SER A 160 18.48 11.19 -7.35
C SER A 160 18.92 10.13 -6.33
N ILE A 161 18.51 10.29 -5.07
CA ILE A 161 18.86 9.36 -3.98
C ILE A 161 18.19 8.00 -4.19
N VAL A 162 16.88 7.98 -4.50
CA VAL A 162 16.13 6.74 -4.73
C VAL A 162 16.67 6.01 -5.96
N LYS A 163 16.90 6.69 -7.09
CA LYS A 163 17.46 6.05 -8.29
C LYS A 163 18.88 5.53 -8.08
N ASN A 164 19.67 6.14 -7.19
CA ASN A 164 21.01 5.66 -6.87
C ASN A 164 21.00 4.36 -6.02
N LEU A 165 20.09 4.25 -5.04
CA LEU A 165 20.07 3.13 -4.08
C LEU A 165 19.05 2.03 -4.42
N ALA A 166 18.02 2.37 -5.19
CA ALA A 166 16.95 1.50 -5.63
C ALA A 166 16.51 1.84 -7.08
N PRO A 167 17.40 1.65 -8.08
CA PRO A 167 17.20 2.12 -9.46
C PRO A 167 15.95 1.58 -10.16
N GLN A 168 15.44 0.42 -9.72
CA GLN A 168 14.24 -0.23 -10.26
C GLN A 168 12.92 0.38 -9.73
N THR A 169 12.99 1.34 -8.80
CA THR A 169 11.81 2.05 -8.31
C THR A 169 11.15 2.85 -9.42
N ILE A 170 9.83 2.70 -9.57
CA ILE A 170 9.00 3.46 -10.50
C ILE A 170 8.51 4.71 -9.76
N ILE A 171 9.05 5.88 -10.07
CA ILE A 171 8.71 7.13 -9.38
C ILE A 171 7.53 7.80 -10.08
N VAL A 172 6.45 8.03 -9.32
CA VAL A 172 5.14 8.50 -9.80
C VAL A 172 4.88 9.94 -9.34
N TRP A 173 4.81 10.88 -10.28
CA TRP A 173 4.36 12.26 -10.02
C TRP A 173 2.84 12.34 -10.14
N ALA A 174 2.16 12.78 -9.09
CA ALA A 174 0.72 12.56 -8.94
C ALA A 174 -0.03 13.74 -8.29
N PRO A 175 -0.38 14.78 -9.07
CA PRO A 175 -1.29 15.84 -8.63
C PRO A 175 -2.73 15.34 -8.39
N ASN A 176 -3.54 16.15 -7.71
CA ASN A 176 -5.01 16.06 -7.80
C ASN A 176 -5.49 16.54 -9.19
N GLY A 177 -6.67 16.17 -9.66
CA GLY A 177 -7.22 16.77 -10.88
C GLY A 177 -7.52 18.27 -10.73
N ALA A 178 -7.29 19.04 -11.80
CA ALA A 178 -7.33 20.51 -11.79
C ALA A 178 -8.73 21.14 -11.65
N MET A 179 -9.80 20.35 -11.60
CA MET A 179 -11.14 20.88 -11.46
C MET A 179 -11.32 21.56 -10.09
N GLY A 180 -11.58 22.87 -10.12
CA GLY A 180 -11.68 23.70 -8.91
C GLY A 180 -10.35 24.34 -8.47
N TYR A 181 -9.26 24.17 -9.23
CA TYR A 181 -8.04 24.96 -9.05
C TYR A 181 -8.37 26.46 -9.14
N PRO A 182 -7.84 27.33 -8.26
CA PRO A 182 -6.71 27.13 -7.33
C PRO A 182 -7.09 26.63 -5.93
N PHE A 183 -8.23 25.95 -5.78
CA PHE A 183 -8.65 25.32 -4.52
C PHE A 183 -8.72 26.28 -3.33
N GLY A 184 -9.04 27.55 -3.57
CA GLY A 184 -9.12 28.58 -2.54
C GLY A 184 -7.77 29.20 -2.13
N ILE A 185 -6.65 28.75 -2.70
CA ILE A 185 -5.35 29.40 -2.52
C ILE A 185 -5.40 30.78 -3.15
N LYS A 186 -4.94 31.80 -2.42
CA LYS A 186 -4.80 33.16 -2.93
C LYS A 186 -3.33 33.50 -3.06
N LEU A 187 -2.94 34.08 -4.19
CA LEU A 187 -1.54 34.41 -4.46
C LEU A 187 -0.91 35.26 -3.36
N LYS A 188 -1.65 36.23 -2.81
CA LYS A 188 -1.20 37.11 -1.72
C LYS A 188 -0.91 36.39 -0.40
N ASP A 189 -1.47 35.19 -0.19
CA ASP A 189 -1.28 34.39 1.01
C ASP A 189 -0.04 33.47 0.87
N VAL A 190 0.55 33.38 -0.32
CA VAL A 190 1.79 32.66 -0.59
C VAL A 190 2.98 33.50 -0.11
N ILE A 191 3.73 32.99 0.86
CA ILE A 191 4.80 33.73 1.56
C ILE A 191 5.99 34.05 0.65
N SER A 192 6.40 33.08 -0.16
CA SER A 192 7.59 33.17 -1.01
C SER A 192 7.26 33.89 -2.31
N LYS A 193 8.01 34.97 -2.63
CA LYS A 193 7.83 35.67 -3.91
C LYS A 193 8.17 34.77 -5.12
N ALA A 194 9.18 33.91 -4.98
CA ALA A 194 9.51 32.95 -6.02
C ALA A 194 8.35 31.97 -6.28
N ASP A 195 7.65 31.55 -5.22
CA ASP A 195 6.49 30.67 -5.37
C ASP A 195 5.28 31.42 -5.96
N GLN A 196 5.07 32.68 -5.58
CA GLN A 196 4.08 33.52 -6.27
C GLN A 196 4.36 33.60 -7.77
N ASP A 197 5.61 33.85 -8.15
CA ASP A 197 5.99 33.98 -9.56
C ASP A 197 5.89 32.65 -10.32
N LEU A 198 6.00 31.50 -9.65
CA LEU A 198 5.78 30.18 -10.26
C LEU A 198 4.29 29.84 -10.41
N LEU A 199 3.46 30.22 -9.44
CA LEU A 199 2.03 29.92 -9.41
C LEU A 199 1.22 30.82 -10.34
N ASP A 200 1.59 32.10 -10.48
CA ASP A 200 1.03 33.02 -11.48
C ASP A 200 1.65 32.69 -12.86
N THR A 201 1.13 31.65 -13.50
CA THR A 201 1.62 31.12 -14.77
C THR A 201 1.21 31.98 -15.96
N ASN A 202 0.08 32.69 -15.84
CA ASN A 202 -0.42 33.58 -16.89
C ASN A 202 0.10 35.03 -16.76
N LYS A 203 0.80 35.36 -15.66
CA LYS A 203 1.46 36.65 -15.36
C LYS A 203 0.48 37.82 -15.18
N ASN A 204 -0.73 37.56 -14.67
CA ASN A 204 -1.73 38.59 -14.42
C ASN A 204 -1.67 39.20 -13.00
N GLY A 205 -0.80 38.69 -12.13
CA GLY A 205 -0.65 39.15 -10.75
C GLY A 205 -1.65 38.54 -9.76
N GLU A 206 -2.45 37.57 -10.20
CA GLU A 206 -3.40 36.81 -9.39
C GLU A 206 -3.13 35.30 -9.55
N LEU A 207 -3.79 34.48 -8.72
CA LEU A 207 -3.81 33.03 -8.89
C LEU A 207 -5.26 32.65 -9.12
N ASP A 208 -5.59 32.21 -10.34
CA ASP A 208 -6.96 31.96 -10.77
C ASP A 208 -7.09 30.67 -11.61
N SER A 209 -8.29 30.43 -12.16
CA SER A 209 -8.59 29.21 -12.93
C SER A 209 -7.93 29.17 -14.31
N ASN A 210 -7.37 30.27 -14.79
CA ASN A 210 -6.62 30.35 -16.04
C ASN A 210 -5.15 30.02 -15.85
N ASP A 211 -4.69 29.87 -14.61
CA ASP A 211 -3.35 29.36 -14.34
C ASP A 211 -3.25 27.86 -14.58
N ASP A 212 -2.07 27.41 -15.00
CA ASP A 212 -1.75 26.00 -15.13
C ASP A 212 -1.65 25.35 -13.74
N ALA A 213 -2.58 24.45 -13.44
CA ALA A 213 -2.69 23.81 -12.14
C ALA A 213 -1.55 22.83 -11.80
N TYR A 214 -0.68 22.53 -12.76
CA TYR A 214 0.28 21.43 -12.70
C TYR A 214 1.72 21.88 -12.90
N GLY A 215 1.96 22.78 -13.86
CA GLY A 215 3.26 23.14 -14.40
C GLY A 215 4.24 23.65 -13.34
N ALA A 216 3.77 24.44 -12.37
CA ALA A 216 4.59 24.94 -11.27
C ALA A 216 5.23 23.81 -10.43
N TYR A 217 4.61 22.63 -10.42
CA TYR A 217 5.05 21.46 -9.64
C TYR A 217 5.62 20.33 -10.49
N TYR A 218 5.73 20.48 -11.81
CA TYR A 218 6.26 19.42 -12.67
C TYR A 218 7.80 19.45 -12.71
N PRO A 219 8.50 18.40 -12.24
CA PRO A 219 9.96 18.38 -12.16
C PRO A 219 10.65 18.13 -13.52
N GLY A 220 9.88 17.77 -14.54
CA GLY A 220 10.32 17.42 -15.89
C GLY A 220 10.48 15.92 -16.11
N ASP A 221 10.36 15.49 -17.37
CA ASP A 221 10.37 14.08 -17.79
C ASP A 221 11.59 13.27 -17.34
N GLY A 222 12.73 13.94 -17.09
CA GLY A 222 13.96 13.31 -16.61
C GLY A 222 13.92 12.88 -15.14
N TYR A 223 12.92 13.33 -14.38
CA TYR A 223 12.76 13.08 -12.94
C TYR A 223 11.47 12.33 -12.60
N VAL A 224 10.82 11.72 -13.59
CA VAL A 224 9.55 11.00 -13.42
C VAL A 224 9.54 9.75 -14.32
N ASP A 225 9.08 8.62 -13.78
CA ASP A 225 8.83 7.42 -14.58
C ASP A 225 7.37 7.35 -15.05
N TRP A 226 6.42 7.69 -14.17
CA TRP A 226 4.98 7.66 -14.42
C TRP A 226 4.29 8.94 -13.96
N ASN A 227 3.28 9.38 -14.70
CA ASN A 227 2.44 10.51 -14.32
C ASN A 227 1.07 10.03 -13.81
N GLY A 228 0.54 10.68 -12.80
CA GLY A 228 -0.60 10.20 -12.05
C GLY A 228 -1.63 11.29 -11.79
N ILE A 229 -2.88 10.91 -11.62
CA ILE A 229 -3.91 11.86 -11.17
C ILE A 229 -4.81 11.22 -10.12
N SER A 230 -5.16 11.99 -9.09
CA SER A 230 -6.23 11.63 -8.16
C SER A 230 -7.56 12.22 -8.64
N TRP A 231 -8.61 11.41 -8.70
CA TRP A 231 -9.89 11.81 -9.28
C TRP A 231 -11.07 11.15 -8.59
N TYR A 232 -11.96 11.97 -8.02
CA TYR A 232 -13.07 11.49 -7.23
C TYR A 232 -14.40 12.11 -7.67
N TRP A 233 -15.49 11.35 -7.54
CA TRP A 233 -16.85 11.88 -7.57
C TRP A 233 -17.40 11.95 -6.15
N LYS A 234 -17.96 13.10 -5.76
CA LYS A 234 -18.49 13.38 -4.42
C LYS A 234 -19.91 14.00 -4.46
N GLY A 235 -20.55 14.04 -5.62
CA GLY A 235 -21.69 14.92 -5.90
C GLY A 235 -21.25 16.28 -6.45
N ASN A 236 -22.19 17.05 -6.98
CA ASN A 236 -21.88 18.24 -7.79
C ASN A 236 -21.69 19.55 -7.01
N GLU A 237 -22.19 19.66 -5.78
CA GLU A 237 -22.23 20.91 -5.01
C GLU A 237 -21.74 20.74 -3.57
N TYR A 238 -20.84 21.63 -3.13
CA TYR A 238 -20.34 21.67 -1.76
C TYR A 238 -21.51 21.97 -0.79
N PRO A 239 -21.65 21.25 0.35
CA PRO A 239 -20.67 20.41 1.04
C PRO A 239 -20.59 18.95 0.58
N TYR A 240 -21.11 18.58 -0.60
CA TYR A 240 -20.99 17.24 -1.18
C TYR A 240 -21.54 16.16 -0.23
N LYS A 241 -22.85 16.22 0.02
CA LYS A 241 -23.55 15.37 1.02
C LYS A 241 -24.71 14.56 0.43
N VAL A 242 -24.87 14.60 -0.88
CA VAL A 242 -26.05 14.09 -1.56
C VAL A 242 -25.61 13.08 -2.60
N ASN A 243 -26.23 11.89 -2.57
CA ASN A 243 -25.96 10.88 -3.58
C ASN A 243 -26.49 11.34 -4.94
N GLN A 244 -25.59 11.44 -5.91
CA GLN A 244 -25.92 11.85 -7.26
C GLN A 244 -25.18 11.00 -8.28
N ILE A 245 -25.83 10.73 -9.41
CA ILE A 245 -25.18 10.10 -10.55
C ILE A 245 -24.28 11.14 -11.21
N LEU A 246 -22.99 10.81 -11.42
CA LEU A 246 -22.09 11.65 -12.20
C LEU A 246 -22.63 11.88 -13.62
N PRO A 247 -22.37 13.04 -14.24
CA PRO A 247 -22.68 13.22 -15.64
C PRO A 247 -21.77 12.35 -16.53
N THR A 248 -22.30 11.89 -17.67
CA THR A 248 -21.54 11.10 -18.65
C THR A 248 -20.33 11.87 -19.18
N GLY A 249 -19.16 11.22 -19.21
CA GLY A 249 -17.90 11.81 -19.65
C GLY A 249 -17.13 12.56 -18.55
N TYR A 250 -17.60 12.53 -17.30
CA TYR A 250 -16.92 13.17 -16.17
C TYR A 250 -15.50 12.67 -15.96
N SER A 251 -15.26 11.36 -16.02
CA SER A 251 -13.93 10.77 -15.80
C SER A 251 -12.95 11.08 -16.93
N ALA A 252 -13.43 11.30 -18.15
CA ALA A 252 -12.60 11.81 -19.25
C ALA A 252 -12.12 13.25 -18.96
N GLY A 253 -12.85 14.02 -18.15
CA GLY A 253 -12.46 15.36 -17.74
C GLY A 253 -11.15 15.42 -16.96
N ALA A 254 -10.83 14.38 -16.19
CA ALA A 254 -9.53 14.26 -15.51
C ALA A 254 -8.35 14.32 -16.50
N MET A 255 -8.57 13.81 -17.72
CA MET A 255 -7.54 13.73 -18.77
C MET A 255 -7.54 14.97 -19.64
N THR A 256 -8.73 15.40 -20.08
CA THR A 256 -8.89 16.41 -21.13
C THR A 256 -8.87 17.84 -20.61
N GLY A 257 -9.03 18.04 -19.29
CA GLY A 257 -9.25 19.38 -18.75
C GLY A 257 -10.67 19.90 -18.99
N LYS A 258 -11.63 19.04 -19.36
CA LYS A 258 -12.99 19.46 -19.70
C LYS A 258 -14.04 18.57 -19.05
N SER A 259 -14.93 19.15 -18.25
CA SER A 259 -16.01 18.40 -17.59
C SER A 259 -17.41 18.84 -18.07
N PRO A 260 -18.37 17.93 -18.14
CA PRO A 260 -19.75 18.24 -18.55
C PRO A 260 -20.49 19.10 -17.50
N PRO A 261 -21.60 19.77 -17.88
CA PRO A 261 -22.53 20.40 -16.94
C PRO A 261 -22.99 19.44 -15.82
N GLY A 262 -23.20 19.96 -14.62
CA GLY A 262 -23.56 19.14 -13.45
C GLY A 262 -22.40 18.38 -12.82
N SER A 263 -21.16 18.63 -13.26
CA SER A 263 -19.94 18.19 -12.58
C SER A 263 -19.71 18.98 -11.29
N ILE A 264 -18.74 18.54 -10.47
CA ILE A 264 -18.32 19.23 -9.25
C ILE A 264 -18.08 20.73 -9.52
N GLY A 265 -18.69 21.59 -8.72
CA GLY A 265 -18.58 23.05 -8.84
C GLY A 265 -19.44 23.67 -9.95
N SER A 266 -20.28 22.89 -10.63
CA SER A 266 -21.12 23.35 -11.75
C SER A 266 -22.59 22.95 -11.65
N SER A 267 -23.13 22.81 -10.44
CA SER A 267 -24.54 22.41 -10.23
C SER A 267 -25.56 23.29 -10.95
N ASN A 268 -25.25 24.59 -11.12
CA ASN A 268 -26.11 25.56 -11.80
C ASN A 268 -25.62 25.96 -13.21
N SER A 269 -24.58 25.30 -13.74
CA SER A 269 -24.07 25.59 -15.08
C SER A 269 -24.77 24.74 -16.12
N VAL A 270 -25.11 25.35 -17.26
CA VAL A 270 -25.52 24.63 -18.49
C VAL A 270 -24.36 24.43 -19.46
N GLU A 271 -23.22 25.07 -19.20
CA GLU A 271 -22.02 25.00 -20.03
C GLU A 271 -20.96 24.08 -19.43
N PRO A 272 -20.17 23.35 -20.26
CA PRO A 272 -19.02 22.59 -19.80
C PRO A 272 -17.98 23.47 -19.10
N GLN A 273 -17.31 22.93 -18.08
CA GLN A 273 -16.17 23.60 -17.44
C GLN A 273 -14.88 23.22 -18.16
N ASN A 274 -13.98 24.18 -18.33
CA ASN A 274 -12.61 23.95 -18.78
C ASN A 274 -11.63 24.27 -17.64
N PHE A 275 -10.57 23.49 -17.56
CA PHE A 275 -9.45 23.59 -16.63
C PHE A 275 -8.20 22.96 -17.27
N THR A 276 -7.08 22.92 -16.57
CA THR A 276 -5.81 22.46 -17.13
C THR A 276 -5.89 21.01 -17.64
N ASN A 277 -5.54 20.80 -18.92
CA ASN A 277 -5.42 19.48 -19.53
C ASN A 277 -4.23 18.71 -18.95
N PHE A 278 -4.43 17.43 -18.64
CA PHE A 278 -3.39 16.58 -18.06
C PHE A 278 -2.76 15.67 -19.12
N TYR A 279 -3.59 15.00 -19.92
CA TYR A 279 -3.14 13.87 -20.75
C TYR A 279 -2.25 14.29 -21.93
N ASP A 280 -2.58 15.39 -22.59
CA ASP A 280 -1.85 15.86 -23.76
C ASP A 280 -0.49 16.46 -23.39
N THR A 281 -0.34 16.90 -22.15
CA THR A 281 0.92 17.47 -21.63
C THR A 281 1.79 16.41 -20.97
N TYR A 282 1.22 15.58 -20.08
CA TYR A 282 2.01 14.73 -19.18
C TYR A 282 1.99 13.23 -19.56
N CYS A 283 1.12 12.77 -20.46
CA CYS A 283 1.01 11.34 -20.78
C CYS A 283 1.59 10.95 -22.14
N GLN A 284 1.96 11.91 -22.99
CA GLN A 284 2.43 11.58 -24.36
C GLN A 284 3.71 10.75 -24.35
N ASN A 285 4.66 11.10 -23.48
CA ASN A 285 5.98 10.46 -23.41
C ASN A 285 6.12 9.48 -22.23
N LYS A 286 5.10 9.37 -21.38
CA LYS A 286 5.17 8.62 -20.12
C LYS A 286 3.87 7.83 -19.89
N PRO A 287 3.94 6.62 -19.33
CA PRO A 287 2.74 5.96 -18.85
C PRO A 287 2.07 6.80 -17.77
N CYS A 288 0.74 6.83 -17.82
CA CYS A 288 -0.11 7.52 -16.89
C CYS A 288 -1.02 6.58 -16.10
N MET A 289 -1.57 7.07 -15.01
CA MET A 289 -2.51 6.30 -14.20
C MET A 289 -3.48 7.18 -13.40
N PHE A 290 -4.61 6.58 -13.02
CA PHE A 290 -5.32 7.06 -11.84
C PHE A 290 -4.59 6.53 -10.61
N THR A 291 -3.99 7.44 -9.84
CA THR A 291 -3.24 7.09 -8.62
C THR A 291 -4.13 6.88 -7.42
N GLU A 292 -5.33 7.41 -7.50
CA GLU A 292 -6.41 7.23 -6.55
C GLU A 292 -7.71 7.63 -7.25
N MET A 293 -8.71 6.75 -7.22
CA MET A 293 -10.00 7.07 -7.81
C MET A 293 -11.17 6.39 -7.11
N GLY A 294 -12.32 7.05 -7.11
CA GLY A 294 -13.54 6.49 -6.56
C GLY A 294 -14.75 7.43 -6.64
N ALA A 295 -15.94 6.87 -6.43
CA ALA A 295 -17.18 7.62 -6.30
C ALA A 295 -17.76 7.39 -4.91
N ALA A 296 -17.94 8.48 -4.16
CA ALA A 296 -18.48 8.46 -2.81
C ALA A 296 -19.98 8.15 -2.85
N TYR A 297 -20.38 7.09 -2.14
CA TYR A 297 -21.75 6.96 -1.67
C TYR A 297 -21.85 7.57 -0.26
N HIS A 298 -22.76 8.51 -0.09
CA HIS A 298 -23.00 9.22 1.16
C HIS A 298 -23.95 8.38 2.02
N ASN A 299 -23.41 7.65 2.99
CA ASN A 299 -24.21 6.79 3.88
C ASN A 299 -25.17 7.59 4.77
N ASN A 300 -24.83 8.85 5.01
CA ASN A 300 -25.59 9.75 5.87
C ASN A 300 -26.50 10.70 5.05
N ASP A 301 -26.69 10.45 3.74
CA ASP A 301 -27.70 11.16 2.96
C ASP A 301 -29.08 10.87 3.57
N ASN A 302 -29.75 11.91 4.05
CA ASN A 302 -31.02 11.84 4.79
C ASN A 302 -32.23 11.50 3.90
N GLY A 303 -32.02 10.75 2.82
CA GLY A 303 -33.06 10.38 1.86
C GLY A 303 -33.48 11.53 0.94
N THR A 304 -32.58 12.48 0.69
CA THR A 304 -32.86 13.56 -0.27
C THR A 304 -32.91 13.04 -1.72
N THR A 305 -32.38 11.85 -1.96
CA THR A 305 -32.36 11.18 -3.26
C THR A 305 -32.79 9.73 -3.15
N THR A 306 -33.29 9.19 -4.27
CA THR A 306 -33.61 7.76 -4.43
C THR A 306 -32.43 6.95 -4.98
N ILE A 307 -31.24 7.57 -5.05
CA ILE A 307 -30.05 7.00 -5.65
C ILE A 307 -29.39 6.06 -4.65
N ASN A 308 -29.28 4.78 -5.03
CA ASN A 308 -28.58 3.78 -4.23
C ASN A 308 -27.09 3.67 -4.64
N GLN A 309 -26.29 3.08 -3.75
CA GLN A 309 -24.85 2.91 -3.95
C GLN A 309 -24.49 2.23 -5.27
N LEU A 310 -25.20 1.15 -5.61
CA LEU A 310 -24.99 0.42 -6.86
C LEU A 310 -25.15 1.33 -8.07
N SER A 311 -26.27 2.05 -8.19
CA SER A 311 -26.53 2.92 -9.35
C SER A 311 -25.49 4.04 -9.50
N LEU A 312 -25.07 4.64 -8.38
CA LEU A 312 -24.07 5.70 -8.35
C LEU A 312 -22.69 5.20 -8.77
N GLN A 313 -22.19 4.16 -8.11
CA GLN A 313 -20.86 3.65 -8.40
C GLN A 313 -20.83 2.93 -9.76
N GLN A 314 -21.96 2.34 -10.21
CA GLN A 314 -22.04 1.73 -11.53
C GLN A 314 -21.89 2.71 -12.66
N ALA A 315 -22.51 3.87 -12.55
CA ALA A 315 -22.26 4.94 -13.50
C ALA A 315 -20.76 5.31 -13.52
N TRP A 316 -20.10 5.33 -12.35
CA TRP A 316 -18.68 5.71 -12.24
C TRP A 316 -17.74 4.75 -12.96
N TRP A 317 -17.79 3.46 -12.64
CA TRP A 317 -16.87 2.51 -13.26
C TRP A 317 -17.16 2.33 -14.75
N ARG A 318 -18.42 2.46 -15.19
CA ARG A 318 -18.79 2.45 -16.61
C ARG A 318 -18.30 3.66 -17.40
N ASP A 319 -18.06 4.80 -16.74
CA ASP A 319 -17.50 5.99 -17.39
C ASP A 319 -15.98 5.85 -17.65
N CYS A 320 -15.29 4.96 -16.92
CA CYS A 320 -13.83 4.80 -17.01
C CYS A 320 -13.32 3.35 -16.91
N LEU A 321 -13.27 2.79 -15.70
CA LEU A 321 -12.62 1.51 -15.37
C LEU A 321 -13.10 0.32 -16.21
N THR A 322 -14.38 0.29 -16.59
CA THR A 322 -14.98 -0.75 -17.44
C THR A 322 -15.35 -0.24 -18.83
N SER A 323 -14.78 0.90 -19.26
CA SER A 323 -15.04 1.51 -20.55
C SER A 323 -13.91 1.25 -21.54
N ILE A 324 -14.19 0.41 -22.55
CA ILE A 324 -13.27 0.20 -23.68
C ILE A 324 -13.00 1.51 -24.42
N SER A 325 -14.03 2.36 -24.59
CA SER A 325 -13.85 3.66 -25.26
C SER A 325 -12.93 4.57 -24.48
N PHE A 326 -13.03 4.62 -23.15
CA PHE A 326 -12.12 5.39 -22.31
C PHE A 326 -10.67 4.91 -22.52
N MET A 327 -10.42 3.60 -22.38
CA MET A 327 -9.08 3.03 -22.52
C MET A 327 -8.49 3.17 -23.93
N ASN A 328 -9.33 3.25 -24.97
CA ASN A 328 -8.89 3.48 -26.33
C ASN A 328 -8.59 4.96 -26.62
N ASN A 329 -9.34 5.88 -25.99
CA ASN A 329 -9.09 7.32 -26.09
C ASN A 329 -7.85 7.74 -25.29
N PHE A 330 -7.57 7.04 -24.19
CA PHE A 330 -6.43 7.32 -23.30
C PHE A 330 -5.51 6.09 -23.16
N PRO A 331 -4.87 5.62 -24.25
CA PRO A 331 -4.08 4.38 -24.25
C PRO A 331 -2.83 4.42 -23.37
N LYS A 332 -2.42 5.60 -22.91
CA LYS A 332 -1.35 5.80 -21.93
C LYS A 332 -1.83 5.69 -20.49
N ILE A 333 -3.13 5.53 -20.23
CA ILE A 333 -3.61 5.15 -18.89
C ILE A 333 -3.39 3.65 -18.70
N LYS A 334 -2.38 3.33 -17.89
CA LYS A 334 -1.84 1.99 -17.69
C LYS A 334 -2.11 1.41 -16.32
N MET A 335 -2.69 2.16 -15.39
CA MET A 335 -3.17 1.64 -14.10
C MET A 335 -4.38 2.42 -13.60
N PHE A 336 -5.31 1.70 -12.99
CA PHE A 336 -6.46 2.24 -12.26
C PHE A 336 -6.36 1.82 -10.80
N MET A 337 -6.09 2.76 -9.90
CA MET A 337 -6.00 2.51 -8.45
C MET A 337 -7.34 2.83 -7.78
N VAL A 338 -8.12 1.80 -7.45
CA VAL A 338 -9.41 1.99 -6.77
C VAL A 338 -9.20 2.30 -5.28
N PHE A 339 -9.90 3.32 -4.78
CA PHE A 339 -9.84 3.74 -3.39
C PHE A 339 -10.90 2.99 -2.57
N GLU A 340 -10.51 1.90 -1.91
CA GLU A 340 -11.39 1.02 -1.13
C GLU A 340 -11.46 1.44 0.34
N HIS A 341 -11.88 2.68 0.57
CA HIS A 341 -12.05 3.24 1.92
C HIS A 341 -13.48 3.68 2.17
N GLN A 342 -13.87 3.61 3.44
CA GLN A 342 -15.03 4.33 3.94
C GLN A 342 -14.54 5.28 5.03
N LYS A 343 -14.79 6.58 4.86
CA LYS A 343 -14.25 7.60 5.76
C LYS A 343 -15.20 8.75 5.97
N PHE A 344 -15.09 9.36 7.15
CA PHE A 344 -15.72 10.64 7.42
C PHE A 344 -14.97 11.75 6.71
N GLU A 345 -15.70 12.58 5.98
CA GLU A 345 -15.23 13.84 5.39
C GLU A 345 -16.21 14.97 5.76
N ASP A 346 -15.86 16.21 5.40
CA ASP A 346 -16.71 17.41 5.39
C ASP A 346 -17.96 17.36 6.29
N GLN A 347 -17.86 17.94 7.49
CA GLN A 347 -18.98 18.04 8.43
C GLN A 347 -19.61 16.66 8.78
N ASN A 348 -18.75 15.66 9.02
CA ASN A 348 -19.10 14.31 9.48
C ASN A 348 -19.96 13.50 8.50
N ASP A 349 -19.78 13.74 7.20
CA ASP A 349 -20.36 12.96 6.12
C ASP A 349 -19.59 11.64 5.94
N LEU A 350 -20.26 10.51 6.11
CA LEU A 350 -19.65 9.19 5.97
C LEU A 350 -19.72 8.74 4.51
N ARG A 351 -18.58 8.82 3.83
CA ARG A 351 -18.44 8.48 2.41
C ARG A 351 -17.88 7.08 2.23
N ASP A 352 -18.62 6.24 1.51
CA ASP A 352 -18.19 4.90 1.12
C ASP A 352 -17.74 4.89 -0.35
N TYR A 353 -16.44 4.73 -0.57
CA TYR A 353 -15.85 4.62 -1.91
C TYR A 353 -15.67 3.16 -2.34
N ARG A 354 -15.92 2.19 -1.45
CA ARG A 354 -15.64 0.78 -1.71
C ARG A 354 -16.64 0.22 -2.70
N ILE A 355 -16.13 -0.43 -3.73
CA ILE A 355 -16.96 -1.15 -4.71
C ILE A 355 -16.98 -2.66 -4.45
N THR A 356 -16.09 -3.17 -3.58
CA THR A 356 -15.97 -4.62 -3.36
C THR A 356 -16.67 -5.14 -2.11
N VAL A 357 -17.07 -4.29 -1.17
CA VAL A 357 -17.61 -4.75 0.13
C VAL A 357 -19.07 -5.19 0.03
N ASP A 358 -19.95 -4.33 -0.48
CA ASP A 358 -21.36 -4.67 -0.71
C ASP A 358 -21.49 -5.74 -1.80
N GLY A 359 -22.30 -6.77 -1.54
CA GLY A 359 -22.44 -7.90 -2.45
C GLY A 359 -23.10 -7.55 -3.78
N ASN A 360 -24.09 -6.65 -3.78
CA ASN A 360 -24.80 -6.25 -5.00
C ASN A 360 -23.93 -5.34 -5.86
N VAL A 361 -23.26 -4.37 -5.22
CA VAL A 361 -22.28 -3.49 -5.89
C VAL A 361 -21.16 -4.32 -6.51
N ARG A 362 -20.52 -5.19 -5.71
CA ARG A 362 -19.43 -6.05 -6.16
C ARG A 362 -19.83 -6.94 -7.34
N ASN A 363 -20.95 -7.66 -7.22
CA ASN A 363 -21.37 -8.58 -8.28
C ASN A 363 -21.64 -7.83 -9.58
N SER A 364 -22.29 -6.67 -9.50
CA SER A 364 -22.56 -5.84 -10.68
C SER A 364 -21.30 -5.25 -11.29
N TRP A 365 -20.31 -4.85 -10.48
CA TRP A 365 -19.02 -4.39 -10.98
C TRP A 365 -18.27 -5.52 -11.69
N LEU A 366 -18.20 -6.72 -11.08
CA LEU A 366 -17.56 -7.88 -11.70
C LEU A 366 -18.25 -8.31 -13.00
N ASP A 367 -19.57 -8.19 -13.09
CA ASP A 367 -20.31 -8.45 -14.33
C ASP A 367 -19.95 -7.46 -15.45
N ASP A 368 -19.86 -6.16 -15.15
CA ASP A 368 -19.40 -5.15 -16.13
C ASP A 368 -17.91 -5.32 -16.47
N PHE A 369 -17.08 -5.72 -15.50
CA PHE A 369 -15.64 -5.90 -15.67
C PHE A 369 -15.29 -7.02 -16.65
N LYS A 370 -16.14 -8.04 -16.82
CA LYS A 370 -15.94 -9.12 -17.81
C LYS A 370 -15.71 -8.59 -19.22
N ALA A 371 -16.32 -7.47 -19.59
CA ALA A 371 -16.15 -6.86 -20.91
C ALA A 371 -14.75 -6.29 -21.15
N VAL A 372 -14.00 -5.99 -20.09
CA VAL A 372 -12.66 -5.39 -20.14
C VAL A 372 -11.58 -6.27 -19.53
N GLN A 373 -11.90 -7.46 -18.99
CA GLN A 373 -10.94 -8.30 -18.27
C GLN A 373 -9.65 -8.59 -19.05
N ASP A 374 -9.75 -8.76 -20.37
CA ASP A 374 -8.60 -9.02 -21.25
C ASP A 374 -7.68 -7.80 -21.40
N ARG A 375 -8.10 -6.62 -20.94
CA ARG A 375 -7.26 -5.42 -20.87
C ARG A 375 -6.38 -5.40 -19.62
N PHE A 376 -6.67 -6.22 -18.61
CA PHE A 376 -5.97 -6.17 -17.33
C PHE A 376 -4.92 -7.26 -17.18
N ILE A 377 -3.78 -6.90 -16.58
CA ILE A 377 -2.74 -7.82 -16.14
C ILE A 377 -2.85 -7.99 -14.63
N TRP A 378 -2.88 -9.25 -14.19
CA TRP A 378 -2.95 -9.67 -12.79
C TRP A 378 -1.56 -10.00 -12.24
N ALA A 379 -1.42 -10.05 -10.91
CA ALA A 379 -0.13 -10.28 -10.25
C ALA A 379 0.49 -11.65 -10.61
N ASP A 380 -0.30 -12.71 -10.67
CA ASP A 380 0.18 -14.06 -11.03
C ASP A 380 0.62 -14.22 -12.49
N ASN A 381 0.23 -13.29 -13.38
CA ASN A 381 0.61 -13.29 -14.79
C ASN A 381 1.90 -12.51 -15.09
N ILE A 382 2.64 -12.05 -14.07
CA ILE A 382 3.86 -11.26 -14.25
C ILE A 382 5.01 -12.08 -14.90
N THR A 383 5.03 -13.41 -14.74
CA THR A 383 6.10 -14.31 -15.21
C THR A 383 6.10 -14.64 -16.72
N LEU A 384 5.14 -14.14 -17.51
CA LEU A 384 5.13 -14.41 -18.96
C LEU A 384 5.94 -13.41 -19.79
N GLN A 385 6.47 -12.32 -19.24
CA GLN A 385 7.06 -11.24 -20.07
C GLN A 385 8.26 -10.50 -19.44
N SER A 386 9.22 -11.22 -18.90
CA SER A 386 10.58 -10.69 -18.75
C SER A 386 11.61 -11.76 -19.08
N ASP A 387 12.07 -11.76 -20.34
CA ASP A 387 13.49 -11.89 -20.66
C ASP A 387 13.72 -11.56 -22.14
N GLY A 388 14.12 -10.32 -22.38
CA GLY A 388 14.70 -9.85 -23.64
C GLY A 388 16.15 -10.31 -23.79
N SER A 389 16.45 -11.58 -23.53
CA SER A 389 17.73 -12.19 -23.86
C SER A 389 17.50 -13.40 -24.78
N SER A 390 18.01 -13.31 -26.00
CA SER A 390 17.98 -14.43 -26.96
C SER A 390 18.88 -15.57 -26.49
N PRO A 391 18.41 -16.82 -26.43
CA PRO A 391 19.26 -17.97 -26.62
C PRO A 391 19.16 -18.44 -28.08
N ALA A 392 20.31 -18.68 -28.68
CA ALA A 392 20.48 -19.15 -30.03
C ALA A 392 19.58 -20.34 -30.38
N LYS A 393 18.99 -20.29 -31.58
CA LYS A 393 18.23 -21.36 -32.24
C LYS A 393 18.95 -22.72 -32.13
N LYS A 394 18.36 -23.67 -31.41
CA LYS A 394 18.52 -25.10 -31.73
C LYS A 394 17.28 -25.58 -32.48
N LYS A 395 17.52 -26.05 -33.71
CA LYS A 395 16.53 -26.68 -34.59
C LYS A 395 15.88 -27.87 -33.88
N ALA A 396 14.55 -27.88 -33.81
CA ALA A 396 13.77 -29.08 -33.49
C ALA A 396 13.17 -29.63 -34.79
N SER A 397 13.51 -30.88 -35.10
CA SER A 397 12.94 -31.68 -36.18
C SER A 397 11.54 -32.19 -35.82
N LYS A 398 10.68 -32.30 -36.82
CA LYS A 398 9.36 -32.95 -36.76
C LYS A 398 9.46 -34.38 -36.23
N GLY A 399 8.60 -34.76 -35.30
CA GLY A 399 8.38 -36.12 -34.83
C GLY A 399 6.98 -36.28 -34.29
N THR A 400 6.24 -37.22 -34.86
CA THR A 400 4.83 -37.55 -34.70
C THR A 400 4.44 -38.12 -33.33
N SER A 401 3.16 -37.91 -32.98
CA SER A 401 2.35 -38.57 -31.94
C SER A 401 2.74 -40.00 -31.59
N ASN A 402 2.80 -40.30 -30.28
CA ASN A 402 2.27 -41.55 -29.73
C ASN A 402 1.86 -41.42 -28.26
N ARG A 403 0.87 -42.25 -27.91
CA ARG A 403 0.05 -42.33 -26.70
C ARG A 403 0.78 -43.06 -25.56
N LEU A 404 0.36 -42.76 -24.32
CA LEU A 404 0.53 -43.52 -23.05
C LEU A 404 1.95 -43.70 -22.50
N GLU A 405 2.24 -43.09 -21.34
CA GLU A 405 2.32 -43.76 -20.04
C GLU A 405 2.56 -42.74 -18.91
N ARG A 406 1.89 -42.95 -17.76
CA ARG A 406 2.15 -42.25 -16.49
C ARG A 406 3.46 -42.77 -15.88
N PRO A 407 4.20 -41.93 -15.14
CA PRO A 407 4.96 -42.42 -14.01
C PRO A 407 4.45 -41.85 -12.68
N LEU A 408 4.49 -42.74 -11.70
CA LEU A 408 4.13 -42.61 -10.30
C LEU A 408 5.17 -41.80 -9.50
N LEU A 409 4.64 -40.96 -8.59
CA LEU A 409 5.02 -40.72 -7.18
C LEU A 409 6.46 -40.34 -6.80
N PHE A 410 6.58 -39.18 -6.13
CA PHE A 410 7.06 -39.11 -4.74
C PHE A 410 6.24 -38.06 -3.97
N LEU A 411 5.28 -38.54 -3.15
CA LEU A 411 4.55 -37.78 -2.14
C LEU A 411 4.86 -38.44 -0.80
N ILE A 412 5.42 -37.67 0.13
CA ILE A 412 5.65 -38.06 1.52
C ILE A 412 4.30 -37.93 2.25
N PRO A 413 3.75 -38.99 2.88
CA PRO A 413 2.47 -38.88 3.57
C PRO A 413 2.65 -38.48 5.05
N LEU A 414 1.80 -37.54 5.48
CA LEU A 414 1.46 -37.29 6.89
C LEU A 414 0.79 -38.54 7.50
N PRO A 415 1.03 -38.85 8.78
CA PRO A 415 0.45 -40.03 9.41
C PRO A 415 -1.05 -39.86 9.64
N THR A 416 -1.83 -40.81 9.11
CA THR A 416 -3.27 -40.95 9.36
C THR A 416 -3.46 -41.73 10.66
N ILE A 417 -4.32 -41.20 11.53
CA ILE A 417 -4.78 -41.82 12.79
C ILE A 417 -5.54 -43.11 12.46
N VAL A 418 -5.06 -44.24 13.00
CA VAL A 418 -5.76 -45.53 12.96
C VAL A 418 -6.78 -45.56 14.08
N VAL A 419 -8.06 -45.66 13.72
CA VAL A 419 -9.16 -45.99 14.63
C VAL A 419 -9.15 -47.51 14.83
N ASN A 420 -8.81 -47.96 16.04
CA ASN A 420 -8.91 -49.38 16.43
C ASN A 420 -10.22 -49.65 17.19
N GLU A 421 -10.83 -50.78 16.85
CA GLU A 421 -12.08 -51.31 17.39
C GLU A 421 -12.08 -51.49 18.92
N ILE A 422 -13.24 -51.19 19.50
CA ILE A 422 -13.56 -51.28 20.93
C ILE A 422 -13.74 -52.75 21.33
N LYS A 423 -12.93 -53.23 22.29
CA LYS A 423 -13.27 -54.40 23.13
C LYS A 423 -13.41 -53.98 24.59
N ASN A 424 -14.57 -54.31 25.14
CA ASN A 424 -15.01 -54.05 26.51
C ASN A 424 -14.04 -54.56 27.58
N GLN A 425 -13.62 -53.67 28.49
CA GLN A 425 -13.14 -53.99 29.84
C GLN A 425 -13.72 -52.99 30.86
N PRO A 426 -13.90 -53.39 32.13
CA PRO A 426 -14.76 -52.70 33.07
C PRO A 426 -14.14 -51.39 33.58
N THR A 427 -15.01 -50.40 33.73
CA THR A 427 -14.76 -49.02 34.14
C THR A 427 -14.22 -48.91 35.57
N ASN A 428 -12.95 -48.57 35.72
CA ASN A 428 -12.48 -47.78 36.84
C ASN A 428 -12.30 -46.34 36.34
N HIS A 429 -13.27 -45.47 36.65
CA HIS A 429 -13.17 -44.03 36.40
C HIS A 429 -12.14 -43.40 37.35
N THR A 430 -10.86 -43.57 37.06
CA THR A 430 -9.89 -42.52 37.40
C THR A 430 -10.11 -41.40 36.39
N LYS A 431 -10.62 -40.27 36.86
CA LYS A 431 -10.67 -39.01 36.11
C LYS A 431 -9.23 -38.68 35.72
N ASN A 432 -8.81 -39.03 34.50
CA ASN A 432 -7.59 -38.47 33.93
C ASN A 432 -7.89 -36.98 33.73
N MET A 433 -7.56 -36.16 34.73
CA MET A 433 -7.59 -34.71 34.55
C MET A 433 -6.53 -34.41 33.50
N THR A 434 -6.99 -33.98 32.32
CA THR A 434 -6.10 -33.48 31.28
C THR A 434 -5.40 -32.25 31.83
N THR A 435 -4.09 -32.36 32.00
CA THR A 435 -3.24 -31.28 32.47
C THR A 435 -2.77 -30.46 31.27
N PHE A 436 -2.92 -29.14 31.35
CA PHE A 436 -2.50 -28.18 30.34
C PHE A 436 -1.42 -27.27 30.90
N TYR A 437 -0.48 -26.84 30.07
CA TYR A 437 0.46 -25.77 30.42
C TYR A 437 0.05 -24.50 29.68
N ALA A 438 0.39 -23.34 30.24
CA ALA A 438 0.07 -22.08 29.59
C ALA A 438 0.86 -21.95 28.27
N GLY A 439 0.23 -21.36 27.25
CA GLY A 439 0.88 -20.98 26.00
C GLY A 439 1.05 -19.46 25.91
N LEU A 440 1.92 -18.98 25.02
CA LEU A 440 2.06 -17.56 24.73
C LEU A 440 1.26 -17.17 23.48
N SER A 441 0.57 -16.04 23.54
CA SER A 441 -0.15 -15.49 22.41
C SER A 441 0.84 -14.93 21.38
N ASN A 442 0.79 -15.43 20.15
CA ASN A 442 1.28 -14.66 19.00
C ASN A 442 0.19 -13.61 18.68
N ASN A 443 0.46 -12.34 18.92
CA ASN A 443 -0.48 -11.30 18.50
C ASN A 443 -0.49 -11.23 16.97
N ALA A 444 -1.68 -11.32 16.35
CA ALA A 444 -1.85 -11.36 14.89
C ALA A 444 -1.33 -10.10 14.17
N SER A 445 -1.03 -9.03 14.92
CA SER A 445 -0.51 -7.74 14.47
C SER A 445 0.95 -7.46 14.86
N SER A 446 1.70 -8.44 15.40
CA SER A 446 3.10 -8.25 15.80
C SER A 446 3.96 -9.47 15.50
N ASN A 447 5.19 -9.27 15.00
CA ASN A 447 6.16 -10.34 14.71
C ASN A 447 6.79 -11.00 15.97
N LEU A 448 6.12 -11.03 17.12
CA LEU A 448 6.69 -11.44 18.43
C LEU A 448 6.89 -12.94 18.62
N CYS A 449 6.91 -13.75 17.56
CA CYS A 449 7.15 -15.19 17.67
C CYS A 449 8.54 -15.51 18.23
N PHE A 450 9.57 -14.70 17.92
CA PHE A 450 10.91 -14.85 18.47
C PHE A 450 10.99 -14.52 19.97
N LEU A 451 10.28 -13.48 20.43
CA LEU A 451 10.13 -13.17 21.86
C LEU A 451 9.50 -14.36 22.59
N ASN A 452 8.43 -14.92 22.03
CA ASN A 452 7.77 -16.09 22.61
C ASN A 452 8.70 -17.31 22.66
N SER A 453 9.58 -17.50 21.66
CA SER A 453 10.60 -18.56 21.67
C SER A 453 11.67 -18.33 22.73
N VAL A 454 12.17 -17.10 22.90
CA VAL A 454 13.16 -16.76 23.92
C VAL A 454 12.59 -16.93 25.33
N ILE A 455 11.38 -16.43 25.59
CA ILE A 455 10.71 -16.61 26.89
C ILE A 455 10.51 -18.11 27.20
N GLN A 456 10.10 -18.92 26.22
CA GLN A 456 9.96 -20.37 26.41
C GLN A 456 11.31 -21.07 26.66
N ALA A 457 12.38 -20.64 25.99
CA ALA A 457 13.72 -21.17 26.22
C ALA A 457 14.25 -20.82 27.63
N LEU A 458 14.05 -19.58 28.07
CA LEU A 458 14.37 -19.15 29.44
C LEU A 458 13.55 -19.92 30.47
N ALA A 459 12.23 -20.07 30.24
CA ALA A 459 11.34 -20.83 31.12
C ALA A 459 11.72 -22.32 31.21
N SER A 460 12.35 -22.86 30.16
CA SER A 460 12.84 -24.25 30.15
C SER A 460 14.16 -24.44 30.90
N THR A 461 14.81 -23.36 31.31
CA THR A 461 16.08 -23.38 32.07
C THR A 461 15.81 -23.21 33.56
N GLN A 462 15.68 -24.32 34.29
CA GLN A 462 15.30 -24.31 35.71
C GLN A 462 16.34 -23.61 36.60
N GLU A 463 17.62 -23.77 36.29
CA GLU A 463 18.72 -23.14 37.01
C GLU A 463 18.67 -21.61 36.88
N TYR A 464 18.33 -21.11 35.70
CA TYR A 464 18.18 -19.68 35.47
C TYR A 464 16.97 -19.11 36.21
N THR A 465 15.86 -19.86 36.28
CA THR A 465 14.69 -19.45 37.07
C THR A 465 15.04 -19.31 38.56
N LYS A 466 15.81 -20.25 39.12
CA LYS A 466 16.29 -20.17 40.51
C LYS A 466 17.19 -18.97 40.72
N TYR A 467 18.14 -18.74 39.81
CA TYR A 467 19.01 -17.57 39.83
C TYR A 467 18.21 -16.26 39.85
N LEU A 468 17.21 -16.11 38.99
CA LEU A 468 16.34 -14.92 38.97
C LEU A 468 15.57 -14.73 40.28
N GLN A 469 15.09 -15.80 40.91
CA GLN A 469 14.40 -15.75 42.20
C GLN A 469 15.36 -15.34 43.34
N GLU A 470 16.59 -15.85 43.33
CA GLU A 470 17.63 -15.50 44.30
C GLU A 470 18.00 -14.02 44.22
N ILE A 471 18.38 -13.52 43.04
CA ILE A 471 18.75 -12.11 42.86
C ILE A 471 17.57 -11.15 43.11
N HIS A 472 16.33 -11.56 42.80
CA HIS A 472 15.15 -10.77 43.12
C HIS A 472 14.95 -10.61 44.63
N SER A 473 15.25 -11.66 45.41
CA SER A 473 15.12 -11.65 46.86
C SER A 473 16.19 -10.80 47.58
N GLU A 474 17.34 -10.60 46.94
CA GLU A 474 18.46 -9.80 47.45
C GLU A 474 18.33 -8.31 47.12
N ARG A 475 17.39 -7.93 46.25
CA ARG A 475 17.18 -6.54 45.83
C ARG A 475 16.68 -5.68 46.99
N PRO A 476 17.32 -4.52 47.29
CA PRO A 476 16.77 -3.56 48.25
C PRO A 476 15.40 -3.07 47.75
N LYS A 477 14.37 -3.11 48.60
CA LYS A 477 13.06 -2.51 48.29
C LYS A 477 13.19 -0.98 48.24
N GLY A 478 13.57 -0.45 47.08
CA GLY A 478 13.69 0.98 46.80
C GLY A 478 12.98 1.35 45.49
N GLU A 479 12.34 2.52 45.47
CA GLU A 479 11.60 3.07 44.33
C GLU A 479 12.53 3.37 43.14
N GLY A 480 12.71 2.38 42.26
CA GLY A 480 13.20 2.62 40.91
C GLY A 480 12.11 3.29 40.07
N SER A 481 12.46 4.32 39.30
CA SER A 481 11.51 5.01 38.40
C SER A 481 11.14 4.20 37.15
N LYS A 482 11.81 3.06 36.91
CA LYS A 482 11.60 2.18 35.76
C LYS A 482 10.96 0.85 36.18
N PRO A 483 10.09 0.25 35.36
CA PRO A 483 9.52 -1.08 35.62
C PRO A 483 10.63 -2.15 35.69
N SER A 484 10.51 -3.12 36.59
CA SER A 484 11.48 -4.23 36.69
C SER A 484 11.21 -5.30 35.62
N ILE A 485 12.24 -5.69 34.88
CA ILE A 485 12.24 -6.82 33.96
C ILE A 485 12.00 -8.12 34.74
N ILE A 486 12.66 -8.28 35.89
CA ILE A 486 12.55 -9.50 36.71
C ILE A 486 11.13 -9.70 37.23
N GLU A 487 10.50 -8.63 37.75
CA GLU A 487 9.12 -8.68 38.27
C GLU A 487 8.09 -9.02 37.19
N GLU A 488 8.36 -8.67 35.93
CA GLU A 488 7.47 -8.97 34.81
C GLU A 488 7.79 -10.31 34.13
N LEU A 489 9.04 -10.79 34.17
CA LEU A 489 9.47 -12.05 33.55
C LEU A 489 9.17 -13.28 34.43
N LEU A 490 9.43 -13.21 35.74
CA LEU A 490 9.27 -14.34 36.66
C LEU A 490 7.84 -14.90 36.67
N PRO A 491 6.77 -14.09 36.79
CA PRO A 491 5.40 -14.61 36.77
C PRO A 491 5.04 -15.33 35.47
N ILE A 492 5.61 -14.90 34.35
CA ILE A 492 5.39 -15.55 33.05
C ILE A 492 6.05 -16.93 33.04
N ILE A 493 7.30 -17.04 33.51
CA ILE A 493 8.03 -18.31 33.60
C ILE A 493 7.31 -19.28 34.54
N GLU A 494 6.86 -18.80 35.70
CA GLU A 494 6.14 -19.62 36.68
C GLU A 494 4.83 -20.16 36.10
N GLU A 495 4.06 -19.30 35.42
CA GLU A 495 2.80 -19.70 34.81
C GLU A 495 2.99 -20.68 33.64
N LEU A 496 4.04 -20.50 32.83
CA LEU A 496 4.42 -21.44 31.75
C LEU A 496 4.78 -22.82 32.29
N ASN A 497 5.36 -22.90 33.48
CA ASN A 497 5.76 -24.15 34.12
C ASN A 497 4.73 -24.71 35.11
N THR A 498 3.59 -24.02 35.30
CA THR A 498 2.54 -24.47 36.22
C THR A 498 1.48 -25.28 35.47
N PRO A 499 1.25 -26.55 35.85
CA PRO A 499 0.17 -27.33 35.28
C PRO A 499 -1.21 -26.80 35.70
N ARG A 500 -2.11 -26.69 34.73
CA ARG A 500 -3.47 -26.14 34.87
C ARG A 500 -4.51 -27.16 34.41
N ASN A 501 -5.74 -26.98 34.88
CA ASN A 501 -6.88 -27.81 34.49
C ASN A 501 -7.62 -27.30 33.24
N ARG A 502 -7.10 -26.24 32.60
CA ARG A 502 -7.64 -25.63 31.37
C ARG A 502 -6.53 -24.97 30.58
N ASN A 503 -6.74 -24.77 29.28
CA ASN A 503 -5.85 -23.98 28.44
C ASN A 503 -5.79 -22.53 28.95
N ILE A 504 -4.57 -22.02 29.15
CA ILE A 504 -4.30 -20.63 29.51
C ILE A 504 -3.40 -20.05 28.43
N VAL A 505 -3.67 -18.81 28.02
CA VAL A 505 -2.86 -18.08 27.04
C VAL A 505 -2.38 -16.78 27.69
N LEU A 506 -1.06 -16.59 27.71
CA LEU A 506 -0.40 -15.44 28.30
C LEU A 506 -0.03 -14.42 27.23
N ARG A 507 -0.03 -13.15 27.64
CA ARG A 507 0.41 -12.02 26.81
C ARG A 507 1.50 -11.26 27.57
N PRO A 508 2.76 -11.27 27.09
CA PRO A 508 3.89 -10.67 27.80
C PRO A 508 3.94 -9.13 27.64
N THR A 509 2.79 -8.44 27.66
CA THR A 509 2.70 -7.00 27.34
C THR A 509 3.51 -6.14 28.31
N LYS A 510 3.40 -6.41 29.61
CA LYS A 510 4.13 -5.65 30.63
C LYS A 510 5.64 -5.88 30.58
N LEU A 511 6.08 -7.10 30.26
CA LEU A 511 7.49 -7.41 30.02
C LEU A 511 8.05 -6.61 28.82
N ILE A 512 7.27 -6.48 27.75
CA ILE A 512 7.66 -5.65 26.59
C ILE A 512 7.77 -4.18 26.98
N GLU A 513 6.81 -3.65 27.73
CA GLU A 513 6.84 -2.28 28.24
C GLU A 513 8.07 -2.04 29.14
N ALA A 514 8.39 -2.98 30.00
CA ALA A 514 9.57 -2.93 30.86
C ALA A 514 10.88 -2.95 30.05
N LEU A 515 11.00 -3.82 29.05
CA LEU A 515 12.19 -3.87 28.17
C LEU A 515 12.39 -2.57 27.38
N LEU A 516 11.30 -1.96 26.91
CA LEU A 516 11.32 -0.66 26.23
C LEU A 516 11.75 0.48 27.15
N ALA A 517 11.34 0.45 28.42
CA ALA A 517 11.69 1.46 29.41
C ALA A 517 13.15 1.36 29.89
N ASN A 518 13.74 0.16 29.88
CA ASN A 518 15.07 -0.08 30.45
C ASN A 518 16.20 -0.07 29.43
N HIS A 519 15.93 -0.29 28.13
CA HIS A 519 17.01 -0.42 27.14
C HIS A 519 16.76 0.41 25.87
N ALA A 520 17.64 1.36 25.55
CA ALA A 520 17.47 2.23 24.39
C ALA A 520 17.44 1.46 23.05
N SER A 521 18.14 0.33 22.98
CA SER A 521 18.18 -0.52 21.78
C SER A 521 17.04 -1.55 21.71
N SER A 522 16.29 -1.82 22.78
CA SER A 522 15.14 -2.75 22.72
C SER A 522 14.05 -2.21 21.79
N SER A 523 13.93 -0.88 21.70
CA SER A 523 13.09 -0.20 20.71
C SER A 523 13.40 -0.62 19.28
N LYS A 524 14.66 -0.97 18.96
CA LYS A 524 15.09 -1.42 17.63
C LYS A 524 14.78 -2.89 17.37
N LEU A 525 14.82 -3.76 18.39
CA LEU A 525 14.52 -5.19 18.24
C LEU A 525 13.03 -5.47 17.98
N PHE A 526 12.15 -4.64 18.54
CA PHE A 526 10.72 -4.73 18.27
C PHE A 526 10.34 -4.07 16.92
N ASN A 527 11.29 -3.42 16.22
CA ASN A 527 11.13 -2.79 14.90
C ASN A 527 11.62 -3.73 13.77
N SER A 528 10.82 -4.75 13.48
CA SER A 528 10.66 -5.61 12.28
C SER A 528 11.68 -5.70 11.11
N ASN A 529 12.91 -5.20 11.14
CA ASN A 529 13.81 -5.25 9.97
C ASN A 529 15.02 -6.17 10.13
N GLN A 530 15.40 -6.58 11.34
CA GLN A 530 16.10 -7.83 11.64
C GLN A 530 15.69 -8.27 13.06
N GLN A 531 15.26 -9.52 13.23
CA GLN A 531 14.78 -10.04 14.50
C GLN A 531 15.54 -11.32 14.82
N ASP A 532 16.60 -11.17 15.61
CA ASP A 532 17.45 -12.26 16.07
C ASP A 532 17.08 -12.63 17.52
N ALA A 533 16.71 -13.89 17.75
CA ALA A 533 16.41 -14.41 19.08
C ALA A 533 17.63 -14.34 20.01
N HIS A 534 18.84 -14.41 19.46
CA HIS A 534 20.08 -14.25 20.20
C HIS A 534 20.26 -12.82 20.71
N GLU A 535 20.05 -11.81 19.85
CA GLU A 535 20.15 -10.40 20.24
C GLU A 535 19.10 -10.04 21.30
N LEU A 536 17.87 -10.57 21.17
CA LEU A 536 16.84 -10.37 22.17
C LEU A 536 17.19 -11.00 23.52
N LEU A 537 17.76 -12.21 23.50
CA LEU A 537 18.24 -12.85 24.71
C LEU A 537 19.31 -11.99 25.39
N MET A 538 20.29 -11.49 24.63
CA MET A 538 21.34 -10.62 25.19
C MET A 538 20.76 -9.36 25.83
N ILE A 539 19.75 -8.73 25.22
CA ILE A 539 19.10 -7.56 25.81
C ILE A 539 18.35 -7.87 27.09
N ILE A 540 17.67 -9.01 27.17
CA ILE A 540 17.00 -9.42 28.40
C ILE A 540 18.03 -9.61 29.51
N LEU A 541 19.16 -10.25 29.21
CA LEU A 541 20.23 -10.47 30.18
C LEU A 541 20.89 -9.15 30.63
N GLU A 542 21.28 -8.30 29.68
CA GLU A 542 21.87 -6.98 29.98
C GLU A 542 20.92 -6.09 30.78
N ALA A 543 19.62 -6.10 30.44
CA ALA A 543 18.63 -5.30 31.17
C ALA A 543 18.42 -5.81 32.60
N ILE A 544 18.57 -7.12 32.84
CA ILE A 544 18.53 -7.71 34.18
C ILE A 544 19.79 -7.32 34.97
N ASP A 545 20.97 -7.36 34.35
CA ASP A 545 22.22 -6.94 35.00
C ASP A 545 22.16 -5.46 35.44
N LEU A 546 21.63 -4.59 34.58
CA LEU A 546 21.43 -3.16 34.86
C LEU A 546 20.42 -2.86 35.98
N GLU A 547 19.61 -3.82 36.43
CA GLU A 547 18.74 -3.61 37.60
C GLU A 547 19.51 -3.61 38.94
N PHE A 548 20.77 -4.04 38.91
CA PHE A 548 21.64 -4.18 40.08
C PHE A 548 22.89 -3.27 40.05
N GLU A 549 23.07 -2.49 38.98
CA GLU A 549 24.01 -1.36 38.91
C GLU A 549 23.37 -0.08 39.47
#